data_AF-A0A920DNA6-F1
#
_entry.id   AF-A0A920DNA6-F1
#
_cell.length_a   1.000
_cell.length_b   1.000
_cell.length_c   1.000
_cell.angle_alpha   90.00
_cell.angle_beta   90.00
_cell.angle_gamma   90.00
#
_symmetry.space_group_name_H-M   'P 1'
#
loop_
_entity.id
_entity.type
_entity.pdbx_description
1 polymer ?
#
loop_
_entity_poly.entity_id
_entity_poly.type
_entity_poly.pdbx_seq_one_letter_code
_entity_poly.pdbx_strand_id
1 'polypeptide(L)' 'MNEDIVMSKKLANSFEPCVFENIRPGEYNLRIIHDTNNNGKWDTGNYLKKIKPENVVHYNDTIKVRANWVIRERI' A
#
# COMPACT_ATOMS: atom_id res chain seq x y z
N MET A 1 9.81 -15.05 1.98
CA MET A 1 9.25 -14.23 3.07
C MET A 1 7.97 -13.66 2.53
N ASN A 2 6.82 -14.13 3.00
CA ASN A 2 5.53 -13.64 2.53
C ASN A 2 5.24 -12.35 3.29
N GLU A 3 5.20 -11.22 2.59
CA GLU A 3 4.60 -10.01 3.13
C GLU A 3 3.08 -10.22 3.13
N ASP A 4 2.51 -10.50 4.29
CA ASP A 4 1.06 -10.61 4.42
C ASP A 4 0.44 -9.23 4.20
N ILE A 5 -0.42 -9.13 3.19
CA ILE A 5 -1.21 -7.93 2.95
C ILE A 5 -2.27 -7.85 4.04
N VAL A 6 -2.05 -6.95 5.00
CA VAL A 6 -2.97 -6.74 6.12
C VAL A 6 -4.25 -6.07 5.65
N MET A 7 -4.12 -5.01 4.86
CA MET A 7 -5.21 -4.23 4.28
C MET A 7 -4.75 -3.65 2.94
N SER A 8 -5.65 -3.59 1.97
CA SER A 8 -5.45 -2.82 0.74
C SER A 8 -6.73 -2.05 0.41
N LYS A 9 -6.57 -0.83 -0.10
CA LYS A 9 -7.70 0.00 -0.53
C LYS A 9 -7.35 0.62 -1.86
N LYS A 10 -8.28 0.54 -2.81
CA LYS A 10 -8.16 1.21 -4.10
C LYS A 10 -8.67 2.64 -3.97
N LEU A 11 -7.85 3.60 -4.37
CA LEU A 11 -8.23 5.01 -4.43
C LEU A 11 -8.54 5.37 -5.88
N ALA A 12 -9.65 6.09 -6.08
CA ALA A 12 -10.04 6.57 -7.42
C ALA A 12 -9.30 7.85 -7.80
N ASN A 13 -8.89 8.65 -6.81
CA ASN A 13 -8.13 9.89 -7.00
C ASN A 13 -7.07 10.03 -5.91
N SER A 14 -6.04 10.84 -6.18
CA SER A 14 -4.94 11.10 -5.26
C SER A 14 -5.25 12.16 -4.19
N PHE A 15 -6.45 12.73 -4.21
CA PHE A 15 -6.86 13.81 -3.30
C PHE A 15 -7.72 13.31 -2.14
N GLU A 16 -8.34 12.14 -2.26
CA GLU A 16 -9.14 11.57 -1.20
C GLU A 16 -8.27 10.94 -0.10
N PRO A 17 -8.61 11.19 1.18
CA PRO A 17 -7.92 10.56 2.29
C PRO A 17 -8.19 9.05 2.29
N CYS A 18 -7.11 8.26 2.30
CA CYS A 18 -7.20 6.83 2.52
C CYS A 18 -7.25 6.55 4.03
N VAL A 19 -8.40 6.07 4.50
CA VAL A 19 -8.59 5.70 5.92
C VAL A 19 -8.63 4.19 6.05
N PHE A 20 -7.83 3.68 6.99
CA PHE A 20 -7.85 2.30 7.44
C PHE A 20 -8.30 2.24 8.90
N GLU A 21 -9.37 1.50 9.17
CA GLU A 21 -9.97 1.36 10.49
C GLU A 21 -9.82 -0.08 10.99
N ASN A 22 -9.93 -0.29 12.30
CA ASN A 22 -9.87 -1.61 12.94
C ASN A 22 -8.58 -2.41 12.66
N ILE A 23 -7.47 -1.72 12.41
CA ILE A 23 -6.15 -2.36 12.31
C ILE A 23 -5.68 -2.73 13.72
N ARG A 24 -5.09 -3.93 13.86
CA ARG A 24 -4.50 -4.38 15.12
C ARG A 24 -3.32 -3.47 15.49
N PRO A 25 -3.04 -3.21 16.77
CA PRO A 25 -1.81 -2.52 17.16
C PRO A 25 -0.58 -3.32 16.70
N GLY A 26 0.39 -2.64 16.12
CA GLY A 26 1.56 -3.26 15.51
C GLY A 26 2.40 -2.29 14.69
N GLU A 27 3.46 -2.82 14.10
CA GLU A 27 4.33 -2.07 13.18
C GLU A 27 3.93 -2.41 11.74
N TYR A 28 3.64 -1.39 10.95
CA TYR A 28 3.15 -1.53 9.58
C TYR A 28 4.04 -0.77 8.60
N ASN A 29 4.29 -1.37 7.45
CA ASN A 29 4.90 -0.69 6.31
C ASN A 29 3.80 -0.28 5.34
N LEU A 30 3.89 0.95 4.83
CA LEU A 30 2.94 1.48 3.87
C LEU A 30 3.59 1.51 2.48
N ARG A 31 2.86 1.00 1.49
CA ARG A 31 3.22 1.11 0.08
C ARG A 31 2.02 1.53 -0.74
N ILE A 32 2.26 2.34 -1.75
CA ILE A 32 1.28 2.76 -2.73
C ILE A 32 1.66 2.09 -4.05
N ILE A 33 0.72 1.32 -4.61
CA ILE A 33 0.91 0.63 -5.89
C ILE A 33 0.10 1.39 -6.93
N HIS A 34 0.76 1.85 -7.98
CA HIS A 34 0.08 2.38 -9.16
C HIS A 34 -0.34 1.19 -10.02
N ASP A 35 -1.54 0.69 -9.72
CA ASP A 35 -2.19 -0.40 -10.43
C ASP A 35 -2.57 0.06 -11.85
N THR A 36 -1.71 -0.27 -12.82
CA THR A 36 -1.88 0.12 -14.23
C THR A 36 -2.80 -0.84 -14.97
N ASN A 37 -2.97 -2.05 -14.46
CA ASN A 37 -3.76 -3.11 -15.10
C ASN A 37 -5.10 -3.39 -14.39
N ASN A 38 -5.41 -2.61 -13.36
CA ASN A 38 -6.61 -2.66 -12.54
C ASN A 38 -6.85 -3.99 -11.80
N ASN A 39 -5.82 -4.82 -11.59
CA ASN A 39 -5.99 -6.14 -10.99
C ASN A 39 -5.89 -6.16 -9.45
N GLY A 40 -5.55 -5.03 -8.82
CA GLY A 40 -5.45 -4.89 -7.37
C GLY A 40 -4.33 -5.70 -6.71
N LYS A 41 -3.37 -6.20 -7.49
CA LYS A 41 -2.21 -6.97 -7.03
C LYS A 41 -0.95 -6.33 -7.58
N TRP A 42 0.12 -6.38 -6.80
CA TRP A 42 1.41 -5.97 -7.32
C TRP A 42 1.93 -7.01 -8.30
N ASP A 43 2.07 -6.64 -9.58
CA ASP A 43 2.71 -7.47 -10.59
C ASP A 43 4.18 -7.08 -10.80
N THR A 44 5.06 -8.09 -10.73
CA THR A 44 6.52 -7.96 -10.90
C THR A 44 6.98 -7.66 -12.34
N GLY A 45 6.07 -7.24 -13.23
CA GLY A 45 6.35 -7.11 -14.65
C GLY A 45 6.61 -8.47 -15.32
N ASN A 46 6.79 -8.46 -16.63
CA ASN A 46 7.09 -9.67 -17.38
C ASN A 46 8.20 -9.37 -18.39
N TYR A 47 9.41 -9.88 -18.10
CA TYR A 47 10.60 -9.66 -18.92
C TYR A 47 10.40 -10.18 -20.36
N LEU A 48 9.82 -11.37 -20.52
CA LEU A 48 9.58 -11.98 -21.83
C LEU A 48 8.57 -11.19 -22.66
N LYS A 49 7.58 -10.57 -22.00
CA LYS A 49 6.59 -9.69 -22.64
C LYS A 49 7.02 -8.23 -22.69
N LYS A 50 8.23 -7.88 -22.24
CA LYS A 50 8.74 -6.50 -22.10
C LYS A 50 7.81 -5.57 -21.30
N ILE A 51 7.02 -6.12 -20.39
CA ILE A 51 6.11 -5.36 -19.52
C ILE A 51 6.91 -4.90 -18.31
N LYS A 52 6.97 -3.58 -18.10
CA LYS A 52 7.60 -3.00 -16.91
C LYS A 52 6.82 -3.39 -15.65
N PRO A 53 7.50 -3.61 -14.51
CA PRO A 53 6.83 -3.78 -13.23
C PRO A 53 6.00 -2.53 -12.89
N GLU A 54 4.93 -2.74 -12.12
CA GLU A 54 4.11 -1.62 -11.67
C GLU A 54 4.90 -0.70 -10.73
N ASN A 55 4.66 0.61 -10.86
CA ASN A 55 5.33 1.58 -10.01
C ASN A 55 4.82 1.45 -8.57
N VAL A 56 5.75 1.22 -7.64
CA VAL A 56 5.46 1.17 -6.21
C VAL A 56 6.22 2.28 -5.50
N VAL A 57 5.50 3.06 -4.71
CA VAL A 57 6.08 4.04 -3.81
C VAL A 57 6.04 3.45 -2.41
N HIS A 58 7.21 3.30 -1.80
CA HIS A 58 7.34 2.85 -0.43
C HIS A 58 7.41 4.08 0.49
N TYR A 59 6.65 4.04 1.58
CA TYR A 59 6.85 4.97 2.68
C TYR A 59 8.07 4.50 3.47
N ASN A 60 9.07 5.37 3.61
CA ASN A 60 10.38 5.00 4.16
C ASN A 60 10.31 4.64 5.65
N ASP A 61 9.37 5.24 6.39
CA ASP A 61 9.25 5.02 7.83
C ASP A 61 8.22 3.94 8.16
N THR A 62 8.51 3.17 9.20
CA THR A 62 7.54 2.18 9.71
C THR A 62 6.52 2.88 10.60
N ILE A 63 5.23 2.66 10.31
CA ILE A 63 4.13 3.26 11.06
C ILE A 63 3.85 2.37 12.28
N LYS A 64 4.06 2.93 13.48
CA LYS A 64 3.77 2.24 14.75
C LYS A 64 2.35 2.55 15.21
N VAL A 65 1.42 1.64 14.94
CA VAL A 65 0.01 1.77 15.36
C VAL A 65 -0.14 1.24 16.78
N ARG A 66 -0.64 2.09 17.68
CA ARG A 66 -1.00 1.71 19.05
C ARG A 66 -2.53 1.63 19.20
N ALA A 67 -2.99 0.84 20.17
CA ALA A 67 -4.42 0.77 20.47
C ALA A 67 -4.97 2.17 20.77
N ASN A 68 -6.14 2.48 20.21
CA ASN A 68 -6.85 3.75 20.39
C ASN A 68 -6.12 5.00 19.87
N TRP A 69 -5.13 4.86 18.98
CA TRP A 69 -4.46 6.00 18.33
C TRP A 69 -5.02 6.26 16.94
N VAL A 70 -5.18 7.53 16.59
CA VAL A 70 -5.46 7.99 15.23
C VAL A 70 -4.19 8.61 14.68
N ILE A 71 -3.66 8.01 13.60
CA ILE A 71 -2.46 8.49 12.92
C ILE A 71 -2.88 9.04 11.56
N ARG A 72 -2.36 10.22 11.19
CA ARG A 72 -2.60 10.85 9.89
C ARG A 72 -1.25 11.25 9.29
N GLU A 73 -0.87 10.53 8.25
CA GLU A 73 0.34 10.82 7.47
C GLU A 73 -0.02 11.37 6.09
N ARG A 74 0.89 12.18 5.53
CA ARG A 74 0.80 12.67 4.15
C ARG A 74 2.06 12.24 3.41
N ILE A 75 1.85 11.52 2.31
CA ILE A 75 2.89 11.04 1.39
C ILE A 75 2.87 11.90 0.13
#